data_AF-A0AAD8Z0N1-F1
#
_entry.id   AF-A0AAD8Z0N1-F1
#
_cell.length_a   1.000
_cell.length_b   1.000
_cell.length_c   1.000
_cell.angle_alpha   90.00
_cell.angle_beta   90.00
_cell.angle_gamma   90.00
#
_symmetry.space_group_name_H-M   'P 1'
#
loop_
_entity.id
_entity.type
_entity.pdbx_description
1 polymer ?
#
loop_
_entity_poly.entity_id
_entity_poly.type
_entity_poly.pdbx_seq_one_letter_code
_entity_poly.pdbx_strand_id
1 'polypeptide(L)'
;MAFLMQQMLGEKLKNMMGGGGGGGGGGGGSSGVSTGDGKETPESKGMSREEFEEYQRQLVEEKIQRDKEFAMKKAERANLRVLLRDKYRIPQNAQDDATVQMAGDDVDVPEDLAKMVDEDEEQEEMNSSFIGRLQNMELDFDTIKTKAQSTMTDARQVAEEKCVLM
;
A
#
# COMPACT_ATOMS: atom_id res chain seq x y z
N MET A 1 21.82 9.62 -37.89
CA MET A 1 22.54 10.92 -37.84
C MET A 1 21.89 11.98 -36.94
N ALA A 2 20.64 11.81 -36.46
CA ALA A 2 19.98 12.82 -35.59
C ALA A 2 20.35 12.71 -34.09
N PHE A 3 20.91 11.59 -33.64
CA PHE A 3 21.25 11.39 -32.22
C PHE A 3 22.57 12.08 -31.80
N LEU A 4 23.48 12.32 -32.75
CA LEU A 4 24.78 12.96 -32.46
C LEU A 4 24.70 14.51 -32.34
N MET A 5 23.66 15.13 -32.91
CA MET A 5 23.45 16.59 -32.81
C MET A 5 22.92 17.01 -31.42
N GLN A 6 22.24 16.10 -30.70
CA GLN A 6 21.66 16.40 -29.39
C GLN A 6 22.73 16.50 -28.28
N GLN A 7 23.84 15.77 -28.40
CA GLN A 7 24.92 15.83 -27.41
C GLN A 7 25.74 17.13 -27.50
N MET A 8 25.93 17.70 -28.69
CA MET A 8 26.69 18.96 -28.83
C MET A 8 25.93 20.20 -28.36
N LEU A 9 24.60 20.20 -28.35
CA LEU A 9 23.81 21.31 -27.78
C LEU A 9 23.67 21.22 -26.25
N GLY A 10 23.79 20.03 -25.66
CA GLY A 10 23.69 19.82 -24.21
C GLY A 10 24.91 20.29 -23.42
N GLU A 11 26.11 20.25 -24.02
CA GLU A 11 27.34 20.62 -23.32
C GLU A 11 27.62 22.13 -23.26
N LYS A 12 27.09 22.94 -24.20
CA LYS A 12 27.26 24.41 -24.13
C LYS A 12 26.35 25.09 -23.11
N LEU A 13 25.16 24.56 -22.85
CA LEU A 13 24.22 25.16 -21.89
C LEU A 13 24.69 24.97 -20.44
N LYS A 14 25.42 23.88 -20.16
CA LYS A 14 25.92 23.56 -18.82
C LYS A 14 27.14 24.39 -18.40
N ASN A 15 27.87 24.97 -19.36
CA ASN A 15 29.07 25.78 -19.06
C ASN A 15 28.79 27.29 -18.91
N MET A 16 27.55 27.77 -19.08
CA MET A 16 27.17 29.17 -18.79
C MET A 16 26.41 29.35 -17.47
N MET A 17 25.93 28.27 -16.84
CA MET A 17 25.16 28.33 -15.60
C MET A 17 25.95 27.69 -14.45
N GLY A 18 26.75 28.52 -13.78
CA GLY A 18 27.27 28.22 -12.44
C GLY A 18 28.58 27.45 -12.41
N GLY A 19 29.68 28.16 -12.71
CA GLY A 19 31.01 27.70 -12.37
C GLY A 19 31.29 27.83 -10.87
N GLY A 20 32.05 26.86 -10.34
CA GLY A 20 32.97 27.07 -9.22
C GLY A 20 32.51 26.54 -7.87
N GLY A 21 32.84 25.29 -7.57
CA GLY A 21 32.86 24.78 -6.21
C GLY A 21 34.11 25.22 -5.44
N GLY A 22 33.98 25.23 -4.10
CA GLY A 22 35.07 25.00 -3.15
C GLY A 22 35.68 26.24 -2.49
N GLY A 23 35.51 26.35 -1.16
CA GLY A 23 36.46 27.08 -0.31
C GLY A 23 35.84 27.92 0.80
N GLY A 24 35.84 27.36 2.01
CA GLY A 24 35.94 27.97 3.35
C GLY A 24 35.66 29.47 3.60
N GLY A 25 34.93 29.71 4.69
CA GLY A 25 35.28 30.78 5.63
C GLY A 25 34.23 31.89 5.84
N GLY A 26 33.73 31.97 7.08
CA GLY A 26 33.66 33.22 7.84
C GLY A 26 32.62 34.28 7.46
N GLY A 27 31.57 34.38 8.29
CA GLY A 27 31.22 35.61 9.01
C GLY A 27 30.49 36.76 8.28
N GLY A 28 29.58 37.38 9.04
CA GLY A 28 29.21 38.80 8.85
C GLY A 28 27.89 39.03 8.10
N GLY A 29 26.86 39.43 8.85
CA GLY A 29 25.56 39.78 8.29
C GLY A 29 25.52 41.14 7.59
N SER A 30 24.42 41.36 6.87
CA SER A 30 23.80 42.69 6.73
C SER A 30 22.35 42.53 6.31
N SER A 31 21.48 43.08 7.14
CA SER A 31 20.14 43.62 6.86
C SER A 31 19.77 43.76 5.37
N GLY A 32 18.62 43.19 5.01
CA GLY A 32 17.94 43.44 3.75
C GLY A 32 16.48 43.02 3.85
N VAL A 33 15.71 43.69 4.71
CA VAL A 33 14.25 43.72 4.60
C VAL A 33 13.93 44.33 3.24
N SER A 34 13.51 43.52 2.27
CA SER A 34 12.86 43.98 1.05
C SER A 34 11.36 43.70 1.15
N THR A 35 10.67 44.67 1.73
CA THR A 35 9.22 44.86 1.66
C THR A 35 8.86 45.35 0.25
N GLY A 36 7.85 44.75 -0.39
CA GLY A 36 7.27 45.15 -1.70
C GLY A 36 7.60 44.13 -2.80
N ASP A 37 6.65 43.50 -3.49
CA ASP A 37 5.48 44.08 -4.16
C ASP A 37 4.37 43.01 -4.23
N GLY A 38 3.18 43.29 -3.69
CA GLY A 38 2.02 42.41 -3.75
C GLY A 38 1.33 42.47 -5.11
N LYS A 39 1.95 41.92 -6.16
CA LYS A 39 1.30 41.74 -7.46
C LYS A 39 0.71 40.35 -7.59
N GLU A 40 -0.56 40.33 -7.94
CA GLU A 40 -1.30 39.11 -8.24
C GLU A 40 -0.64 38.35 -9.38
N THR A 41 -0.34 37.08 -9.13
CA THR A 41 0.07 36.13 -10.15
C THR A 41 -1.18 35.69 -10.93
N PRO A 42 -1.05 35.24 -12.19
CA PRO A 42 -2.19 34.69 -12.93
C PRO A 42 -2.90 33.53 -12.20
N GLU A 43 -2.18 32.86 -11.29
CA GLU A 43 -2.70 31.79 -10.42
C GLU A 43 -3.46 32.33 -9.20
N SER A 44 -3.21 33.57 -8.76
CA SER A 44 -3.88 34.19 -7.60
C SER A 44 -5.10 35.03 -7.99
N LYS A 45 -5.44 35.10 -9.28
CA LYS A 45 -6.47 36.03 -9.76
C LYS A 45 -7.86 35.56 -9.35
N GLY A 46 -8.45 36.24 -8.37
CA GLY A 46 -9.78 35.92 -7.82
C GLY A 46 -9.78 35.26 -6.44
N MET A 47 -8.60 35.03 -5.84
CA MET A 47 -8.44 34.58 -4.45
C MET A 47 -7.77 35.68 -3.63
N SER A 48 -8.07 35.79 -2.34
CA SER A 48 -7.28 36.67 -1.47
C SER A 48 -5.86 36.11 -1.33
N ARG A 49 -4.88 36.99 -1.11
CA ARG A 49 -3.46 36.62 -1.03
C ARG A 49 -3.20 35.52 0.02
N GLU A 50 -3.90 35.59 1.14
CA GLU A 50 -3.78 34.60 2.23
C GLU A 50 -4.32 33.23 1.81
N GLU A 51 -5.46 33.18 1.12
CA GLU A 51 -6.04 31.93 0.58
C GLU A 51 -5.14 31.28 -0.47
N PHE A 52 -4.44 32.09 -1.28
CA PHE A 52 -3.50 31.58 -2.29
C PHE A 52 -2.25 30.95 -1.66
N GLU A 53 -1.69 31.59 -0.62
CA GLU A 53 -0.54 31.06 0.11
C GLU A 53 -0.89 29.77 0.87
N GLU A 54 -2.09 29.68 1.45
CA GLU A 54 -2.58 28.45 2.08
C GLU A 54 -2.82 27.33 1.07
N TYR A 55 -3.38 27.62 -0.10
CA TYR A 55 -3.57 26.64 -1.16
C TYR A 55 -2.23 26.05 -1.63
N GLN A 56 -1.21 26.89 -1.81
CA GLN A 56 0.14 26.42 -2.15
C GLN A 56 0.74 25.54 -1.05
N ARG A 57 0.54 25.91 0.23
CA ARG A 57 0.98 25.08 1.36
C ARG A 57 0.27 23.73 1.37
N GLN A 58 -1.05 23.68 1.16
CA GLN A 58 -1.81 22.44 1.08
C GLN A 58 -1.31 21.53 -0.02
N LEU A 59 -1.05 22.06 -1.22
CA LEU A 59 -0.49 21.27 -2.32
C LEU A 59 0.88 20.67 -1.99
N VAL A 60 1.75 21.44 -1.33
CA VAL A 60 3.07 20.97 -0.91
C VAL A 60 2.95 19.92 0.19
N GLU A 61 2.08 20.13 1.17
CA GLU A 61 1.86 19.21 2.28
C GLU A 61 1.24 17.88 1.82
N GLU A 62 0.23 17.93 0.94
CA GLU A 62 -0.35 16.74 0.31
C GLU A 62 0.69 15.98 -0.51
N LYS A 63 1.54 16.69 -1.27
CA LYS A 63 2.63 16.09 -2.02
C LYS A 63 3.63 15.41 -1.08
N ILE A 64 4.02 16.07 0.01
CA ILE A 64 4.93 15.49 1.01
C ILE A 64 4.31 14.23 1.63
N GLN A 65 3.03 14.28 1.99
CA GLN A 65 2.33 13.17 2.59
C GLN A 65 2.25 11.97 1.64
N ARG A 66 1.88 12.21 0.37
CA ARG A 66 1.89 11.17 -0.67
C ARG A 66 3.30 10.60 -0.88
N ASP A 67 4.31 11.44 -1.01
CA ASP A 67 5.69 10.99 -1.22
C ASP A 67 6.18 10.13 -0.04
N LYS A 68 5.79 10.47 1.21
CA LYS A 68 6.07 9.64 2.40
C LYS A 68 5.37 8.28 2.33
N GLU A 69 4.08 8.25 2.00
CA GLU A 69 3.33 6.99 1.88
C GLU A 69 3.89 6.10 0.76
N PHE A 70 4.26 6.69 -0.37
CA PHE A 70 4.93 5.97 -1.46
C PHE A 70 6.30 5.44 -1.04
N ALA A 71 7.07 6.21 -0.27
CA ALA A 71 8.36 5.76 0.26
C ALA A 71 8.19 4.59 1.24
N MET A 72 7.23 4.67 2.17
CA MET A 72 6.90 3.60 3.12
C MET A 72 6.48 2.32 2.40
N LYS A 73 5.46 2.39 1.53
CA LYS A 73 5.00 1.21 0.75
C LYS A 73 6.10 0.59 -0.10
N LYS A 74 7.03 1.40 -0.61
CA LYS A 74 8.18 0.92 -1.38
C LYS A 74 9.20 0.21 -0.48
N ALA A 75 9.42 0.72 0.73
CA ALA A 75 10.25 0.10 1.74
C ALA A 75 9.66 -1.22 2.24
N GLU A 76 8.38 -1.26 2.60
CA GLU A 76 7.66 -2.48 3.02
C GLU A 76 7.78 -3.58 1.97
N ARG A 77 7.55 -3.23 0.70
CA ARG A 77 7.69 -4.18 -0.40
C ARG A 77 9.13 -4.64 -0.60
N ALA A 78 10.11 -3.77 -0.38
CA ALA A 78 11.52 -4.15 -0.41
C ALA A 78 11.86 -5.09 0.74
N ASN A 79 11.37 -4.81 1.95
CA ASN A 79 11.56 -5.65 3.12
C ASN A 79 10.97 -7.04 2.92
N LEU A 80 9.74 -7.15 2.41
CA LEU A 80 9.13 -8.43 2.02
C LEU A 80 10.05 -9.23 1.07
N ARG A 81 10.62 -8.57 0.06
CA ARG A 81 11.53 -9.23 -0.87
C ARG A 81 12.82 -9.71 -0.19
N VAL A 82 13.37 -8.94 0.74
CA VAL A 82 14.56 -9.33 1.53
C VAL A 82 14.25 -10.56 2.38
N LEU A 83 13.14 -10.53 3.14
CA LEU A 83 12.69 -11.64 3.98
C LEU A 83 12.45 -12.92 3.19
N LEU A 84 11.81 -12.84 2.02
CA LEU A 84 11.59 -14.00 1.16
C LEU A 84 12.91 -14.55 0.60
N ARG A 85 13.86 -13.68 0.22
CA ARG A 85 15.18 -14.13 -0.23
C ARG A 85 15.93 -14.87 0.86
N ASP A 86 15.90 -14.35 2.09
CA ASP A 86 16.50 -15.03 3.23
C ASP A 86 15.83 -16.39 3.50
N LYS A 87 14.48 -16.42 3.52
CA LYS A 87 13.70 -17.65 3.73
C LYS A 87 14.07 -18.75 2.73
N TYR A 88 14.25 -18.41 1.45
CA TYR A 88 14.56 -19.37 0.39
C TYR A 88 16.05 -19.45 0.04
N ARG A 89 16.93 -18.79 0.80
CA ARG A 89 18.38 -18.73 0.58
C ARG A 89 18.77 -18.29 -0.83
N ILE A 90 18.05 -17.31 -1.36
CA ILE A 90 18.32 -16.68 -2.65
C ILE A 90 19.30 -15.53 -2.42
N PRO A 91 20.25 -15.27 -3.33
CA PRO A 91 21.18 -14.15 -3.20
C PRO A 91 20.47 -12.81 -3.02
N GLN A 92 21.01 -11.99 -2.11
CA GLN A 92 20.45 -10.69 -1.76
C GLN A 92 20.57 -9.66 -2.90
N ASN A 93 19.69 -8.66 -2.85
CA ASN A 93 19.65 -7.58 -3.82
C ASN A 93 20.02 -6.26 -3.15
N ALA A 94 21.18 -5.70 -3.50
CA ALA A 94 21.69 -4.46 -2.94
C ALA A 94 20.71 -3.27 -3.06
N GLN A 95 19.86 -3.23 -4.09
CA GLN A 95 18.87 -2.15 -4.25
C GLN A 95 17.73 -2.25 -3.23
N ASP A 96 17.34 -3.48 -2.88
CA ASP A 96 16.28 -3.71 -1.90
C ASP A 96 16.82 -3.39 -0.51
N ASP A 97 18.04 -3.85 -0.19
CA ASP A 97 18.73 -3.55 1.07
C ASP A 97 18.90 -2.04 1.27
N ALA A 98 19.32 -1.30 0.24
CA ALA A 98 19.45 0.15 0.31
C ALA A 98 18.10 0.84 0.53
N THR A 99 17.02 0.33 -0.09
CA THR A 99 15.68 0.92 0.07
C THR A 99 15.16 0.73 1.50
N VAL A 100 15.40 -0.44 2.09
CA VAL A 100 15.03 -0.74 3.49
C VAL A 100 15.86 0.13 4.45
N GLN A 101 17.18 0.20 4.26
CA GLN A 101 18.05 1.03 5.12
C GLN A 101 17.70 2.52 5.09
N MET A 102 17.27 3.04 3.93
CA MET A 102 16.86 4.45 3.79
C MET A 102 15.56 4.77 4.51
N ALA A 103 14.68 3.79 4.70
CA ALA A 103 13.45 3.94 5.46
C ALA A 103 13.65 3.75 6.98
N GLY A 104 14.74 3.10 7.39
CA GLY A 104 15.11 2.89 8.78
C GLY A 104 14.63 1.54 9.32
N ASP A 105 14.56 1.42 10.65
CA ASP A 105 14.23 0.16 11.35
C ASP A 105 12.71 -0.11 11.43
N ASP A 106 11.89 0.87 11.10
CA ASP A 106 10.42 0.86 11.24
C ASP A 106 9.71 0.39 9.96
N VAL A 107 10.30 -0.59 9.26
CA VAL A 107 9.75 -1.11 8.00
C VAL A 107 9.10 -2.45 8.24
N ASP A 108 7.78 -2.46 8.39
CA ASP A 108 7.00 -3.68 8.59
C ASP A 108 6.63 -4.39 7.26
N VAL A 109 5.97 -5.54 7.39
CA VAL A 109 5.36 -6.26 6.27
C VAL A 109 4.14 -5.47 5.78
N PRO A 110 3.87 -5.40 4.45
CA PRO A 110 2.72 -4.67 3.93
C PRO A 110 1.40 -4.98 4.65
N GLU A 111 0.64 -3.94 4.99
CA GLU A 111 -0.60 -4.01 5.78
C GLU A 111 -1.64 -4.99 5.18
N ASP A 112 -1.78 -5.02 3.85
CA ASP A 112 -2.68 -5.96 3.17
C ASP A 112 -2.34 -7.43 3.47
N LEU A 113 -1.05 -7.75 3.62
CA LEU A 113 -0.59 -9.09 3.97
C LEU A 113 -0.84 -9.40 5.44
N ALA A 114 -0.64 -8.42 6.34
CA ALA A 114 -0.97 -8.59 7.75
C ALA A 114 -2.46 -8.90 7.92
N LYS A 115 -3.33 -8.13 7.25
CA LYS A 115 -4.79 -8.32 7.29
C LYS A 115 -5.24 -9.69 6.77
N MET A 116 -4.62 -10.18 5.69
CA MET A 116 -4.94 -11.52 5.17
C MET A 116 -4.56 -12.63 6.15
N VAL A 117 -3.46 -12.47 6.90
CA VAL A 117 -3.06 -13.45 7.93
C VAL A 117 -4.06 -13.45 9.08
N ASP A 118 -4.46 -12.28 9.57
CA ASP A 118 -5.45 -12.16 10.65
C ASP A 118 -6.80 -12.79 10.27
N GLU A 119 -7.28 -12.56 9.03
CA GLU A 119 -8.54 -13.12 8.53
C GLU A 119 -8.50 -14.65 8.36
N ASP A 120 -7.34 -15.21 8.01
CA ASP A 120 -7.13 -16.65 7.91
C ASP A 120 -7.11 -17.30 9.31
N GLU A 121 -6.46 -16.68 10.29
CA GLU A 121 -6.44 -17.13 11.68
C GLU A 121 -7.87 -17.20 12.27
N GLU A 122 -8.68 -16.15 12.09
CA GLU A 122 -10.09 -16.15 12.54
C GLU A 122 -10.92 -17.27 11.88
N GLN A 123 -10.70 -17.54 10.60
CA GLN A 123 -11.37 -18.64 9.90
C GLN A 123 -10.96 -20.01 10.41
N GLU A 124 -9.66 -20.23 10.70
CA GLU A 124 -9.20 -21.49 11.29
C GLU A 124 -9.74 -21.69 12.72
N GLU A 125 -9.85 -20.63 13.52
CA GLU A 125 -10.48 -20.68 14.84
C GLU A 125 -11.98 -21.00 14.78
N MET A 126 -12.71 -20.42 13.82
CA MET A 126 -14.12 -20.75 13.60
C MET A 126 -14.30 -22.19 13.10
N ASN A 127 -13.45 -22.65 12.18
CA ASN A 127 -13.52 -24.02 11.65
C ASN A 127 -13.16 -25.07 12.69
N SER A 128 -12.12 -24.83 13.50
CA SER A 128 -11.76 -25.70 14.62
C SER A 128 -12.85 -25.74 15.70
N SER A 129 -13.47 -24.59 16.01
CA SER A 129 -14.62 -24.51 16.91
C SER A 129 -15.86 -25.23 16.38
N PHE A 130 -16.10 -25.19 15.06
CA PHE A 130 -17.21 -25.89 14.40
C PHE A 130 -16.99 -27.42 14.33
N ILE A 131 -15.80 -27.87 13.94
CA ILE A 131 -15.43 -29.30 13.93
C ILE A 131 -15.43 -29.85 15.36
N GLY A 132 -14.91 -29.09 16.32
CA GLY A 132 -15.01 -29.41 17.74
C GLY A 132 -16.46 -29.52 18.19
N ARG A 133 -17.36 -28.62 17.76
CA ARG A 133 -18.80 -28.73 18.02
C ARG A 133 -19.45 -29.95 17.39
N LEU A 134 -19.05 -30.33 16.17
CA LEU A 134 -19.53 -31.54 15.50
C LEU A 134 -19.02 -32.83 16.17
N GLN A 135 -17.82 -32.84 16.71
CA GLN A 135 -17.28 -33.96 17.51
C GLN A 135 -17.94 -34.04 18.89
N ASN A 136 -18.27 -32.89 19.48
CA ASN A 136 -18.93 -32.80 20.79
C ASN A 136 -20.46 -33.00 20.71
N MET A 137 -21.07 -32.86 19.52
CA MET A 137 -22.39 -33.40 19.27
C MET A 137 -22.23 -34.90 18.98
N GLU A 138 -22.67 -35.75 19.90
CA GLU A 138 -22.90 -37.17 19.63
C GLU A 138 -23.94 -37.27 18.50
N LEU A 139 -23.46 -37.22 17.25
CA LEU A 139 -24.27 -37.47 16.06
C LEU A 139 -24.57 -38.96 16.07
N ASP A 140 -25.67 -39.34 16.72
CA ASP A 140 -26.20 -40.69 16.65
C ASP A 140 -26.60 -40.96 15.19
N PHE A 141 -25.68 -41.59 14.47
CA PHE A 141 -25.80 -41.91 13.06
C PHE A 141 -27.04 -42.75 12.78
N ASP A 142 -27.47 -43.57 13.75
CA ASP A 142 -28.70 -44.35 13.64
C ASP A 142 -29.94 -43.44 13.68
N THR A 143 -30.00 -42.44 14.56
CA THR A 143 -31.10 -41.46 14.57
C THR A 143 -31.16 -40.66 13.26
N ILE A 144 -30.00 -40.23 12.72
CA ILE A 144 -29.94 -39.52 11.43
C ILE A 144 -30.39 -40.42 10.29
N LYS A 145 -29.94 -41.68 10.26
CA LYS A 145 -30.30 -42.67 9.25
C LYS A 145 -31.79 -43.00 9.28
N THR A 146 -32.37 -43.21 10.47
CA THR A 146 -33.80 -43.46 10.63
C THR A 146 -34.63 -42.27 10.16
N LYS A 147 -34.23 -41.03 10.49
CA LYS A 147 -34.95 -39.81 10.09
C LYS A 147 -34.84 -39.53 8.59
N ALA A 148 -33.70 -39.84 7.99
CA ALA A 148 -33.50 -39.76 6.54
C ALA A 148 -34.35 -40.82 5.81
N GLN A 149 -34.36 -42.06 6.31
CA GLN A 149 -35.19 -43.13 5.73
C GLN A 149 -36.68 -42.83 5.85
N SER A 150 -37.15 -42.32 7.00
CA SER A 150 -38.56 -41.96 7.17
C SER A 150 -38.96 -40.83 6.22
N THR A 151 -38.11 -39.82 6.06
CA THR A 151 -38.40 -38.70 5.15
C THR A 151 -38.44 -39.18 3.69
N MET A 152 -37.59 -40.13 3.30
CA MET A 152 -37.60 -40.72 1.97
C MET A 152 -38.89 -41.51 1.72
N THR A 153 -39.34 -42.31 2.69
CA THR A 153 -40.59 -43.08 2.57
C THR A 153 -41.80 -42.15 2.55
N ASP A 154 -41.81 -41.11 3.38
CA ASP A 154 -42.90 -40.14 3.44
C ASP A 154 -42.98 -39.34 2.13
N ALA A 155 -41.85 -38.86 1.60
CA ALA A 155 -41.80 -38.17 0.32
C ALA A 155 -42.25 -39.06 -0.84
N ARG A 156 -41.87 -40.34 -0.80
CA ARG A 156 -42.31 -41.35 -1.77
C ARG A 156 -43.82 -41.59 -1.68
N GLN A 157 -44.36 -41.75 -0.48
CA GLN A 157 -45.79 -41.97 -0.28
C GLN A 157 -46.61 -40.74 -0.72
N VAL A 158 -46.16 -39.54 -0.38
CA VAL A 158 -46.78 -38.28 -0.84
C VAL A 158 -46.74 -38.16 -2.37
N ALA A 159 -45.68 -38.62 -3.01
CA ALA A 159 -45.59 -38.66 -4.48
C ALA A 159 -46.53 -39.72 -5.08
N GLU A 160 -46.62 -40.91 -4.48
CA GLU A 160 -47.52 -41.98 -4.91
C GLU A 160 -49.00 -41.56 -4.76
N GLU A 161 -49.39 -40.96 -3.63
CA GLU A 161 -50.76 -40.45 -3.40
C GLU A 161 -51.14 -39.34 -4.38
N LYS A 162 -50.21 -38.45 -4.72
CA LYS A 162 -50.45 -37.38 -5.71
C LYS A 162 -50.47 -37.88 -7.16
N CYS A 163 -49.84 -39.02 -7.46
CA CYS A 163 -49.79 -39.58 -8.81
C CYS A 163 -50.94 -40.56 -9.12
N VAL A 164 -51.59 -41.13 -8.08
CA VAL A 164 -52.80 -41.98 -8.21
C VAL A 164 -54.08 -41.15 -8.45
N LEU A 165 -54.03 -39.84 -8.21
CA LEU A 165 -55.14 -38.89 -8.42
C LEU A 165 -55.15 -38.23 -9.83
N MET A 166 -54.29 -38.67 -10.76
CA MET A 166 -54.33 -38.26 -12.18
C MET A 166 -54.98 -39.32 -13.07
#